data_AF-A0A1F3B4D4-F1
#
_entry.id   AF-A0A1F3B4D4-F1
#
_cell.length_a   1.000
_cell.length_b   1.000
_cell.length_c   1.000
_cell.angle_alpha   90.00
_cell.angle_beta   90.00
_cell.angle_gamma   90.00
#
_symmetry.space_group_name_H-M   'P 1'
#
loop_
_entity.id
_entity.type
_entity.pdbx_description
1 polymer ?
#
loop_
_entity_poly.entity_id
_entity_poly.type
_entity_poly.pdbx_seq_one_letter_code
_entity_poly.pdbx_strand_id
1 'polypeptide(L)'
;QQVLVSMAGFEPSRLQARAGQDVALTFVNADSQFHVDGGGWHQFRIEALNIDVRIAPKSQKTVNLGSLPAGNYEFYCDICCGGKENPSMRGVLEVRG
;
A
#
# COMPACT_ATOMS: atom_id res chain seq x y z
N GLN A 1 3.83 -11.04 -0.31
CA GLN A 1 4.87 -10.18 -0.93
C GLN A 1 5.25 -9.06 0.04
N GLN A 2 6.50 -8.62 0.09
CA GLN A 2 6.91 -7.47 0.92
C GLN A 2 6.77 -6.15 0.14
N VAL A 3 6.37 -5.08 0.83
CA VAL A 3 6.26 -3.73 0.29
C VAL A 3 6.92 -2.76 1.27
N LEU A 4 7.94 -2.05 0.82
CA LEU A 4 8.49 -0.92 1.55
C LEU A 4 7.60 0.29 1.30
N VAL A 5 7.33 1.06 2.34
CA VAL A 5 6.66 2.35 2.21
C VAL A 5 7.44 3.38 3.01
N SER A 6 7.69 4.51 2.37
CA SER A 6 8.38 5.66 2.98
C SER A 6 7.88 6.95 2.34
N MET A 7 8.35 8.10 2.81
CA MET A 7 8.12 9.39 2.15
C MET A 7 8.53 9.43 0.66
N ALA A 8 9.41 8.52 0.22
CA ALA A 8 9.77 8.39 -1.19
C ALA A 8 8.70 7.67 -2.03
N GLY A 9 7.77 6.95 -1.40
CA GLY A 9 6.72 6.18 -2.06
C GLY A 9 6.68 4.70 -1.68
N PHE A 10 5.97 3.92 -2.49
CA PHE A 10 5.87 2.47 -2.37
C PHE A 10 6.90 1.74 -3.23
N GLU A 11 7.57 0.73 -2.66
CA GLU A 11 8.49 -0.14 -3.37
C GLU A 11 8.22 -1.62 -3.07
N PRO A 12 7.88 -2.45 -4.07
CA PRO A 12 7.58 -2.06 -5.46
C PRO A 12 6.22 -1.36 -5.57
N SER A 13 6.09 -0.45 -6.54
CA SER A 13 4.81 0.20 -6.89
C SER A 13 3.92 -0.66 -7.80
N ARG A 14 4.43 -1.78 -8.30
CA ARG A 14 3.65 -2.82 -9.01
C ARG A 14 3.68 -4.11 -8.21
N LEU A 15 2.53 -4.48 -7.65
CA LEU A 15 2.31 -5.70 -6.89
C LEU A 15 1.65 -6.75 -7.78
N GLN A 16 1.90 -8.02 -7.48
CA GLN A 16 1.35 -9.13 -8.26
C GLN A 16 0.70 -10.16 -7.34
N ALA A 17 -0.45 -10.67 -7.78
CA ALA A 17 -1.19 -11.73 -7.11
C ALA A 17 -1.87 -12.66 -8.12
N ARG A 18 -2.41 -13.77 -7.63
CA ARG A 18 -3.19 -14.73 -8.42
C ARG A 18 -4.65 -14.69 -7.98
N ALA A 19 -5.56 -14.67 -8.95
CA ALA A 19 -6.99 -14.71 -8.70
C ALA A 19 -7.37 -16.03 -8.03
N GLY A 20 -8.34 -15.98 -7.12
CA GLY A 20 -8.79 -17.19 -6.41
C GLY A 20 -7.86 -17.64 -5.27
N GLN A 21 -6.69 -17.03 -5.09
CA GLN A 21 -5.76 -17.32 -3.99
C GLN A 21 -5.71 -16.17 -2.99
N ASP A 22 -5.50 -16.50 -1.71
CA ASP A 22 -5.34 -15.50 -0.67
C ASP A 22 -4.12 -14.61 -0.93
N VAL A 23 -4.36 -13.30 -0.94
CA VAL A 23 -3.32 -12.28 -1.12
C VAL A 23 -2.90 -11.75 0.24
N ALA A 24 -1.62 -11.93 0.58
CA ALA A 24 -1.01 -11.37 1.78
C ALA A 24 0.18 -10.47 1.43
N LEU A 25 0.15 -9.24 1.93
CA LEU A 25 1.18 -8.22 1.73
C LEU A 25 1.79 -7.83 3.07
N THR A 26 3.12 -7.82 3.17
CA THR A 26 3.83 -7.38 4.36
C THR A 26 4.43 -6.01 4.11
N PHE A 27 3.87 -4.99 4.74
CA PHE A 27 4.36 -3.62 4.67
C PHE A 27 5.46 -3.39 5.69
N VAL A 28 6.50 -2.68 5.30
CA VAL A 28 7.56 -2.18 6.18
C VAL A 28 7.63 -0.68 6.03
N ASN A 29 7.39 0.04 7.11
CA ASN A 29 7.51 1.48 7.19
C ASN A 29 8.70 1.85 8.08
N ALA A 30 9.75 2.38 7.46
CA ALA A 30 10.97 2.80 8.16
C ALA A 30 10.95 4.28 8.57
N ASP A 31 9.92 5.04 8.19
CA ASP A 31 9.82 6.46 8.54
C ASP A 31 9.65 6.67 10.04
N SER A 32 10.02 7.86 10.50
CA SER A 32 9.87 8.27 11.90
C SER A 32 8.58 9.06 12.10
N GLN A 33 8.12 9.19 13.34
CA GLN A 33 6.95 10.02 13.65
C GLN A 33 7.17 11.54 13.47
N PHE A 34 8.39 11.99 13.19
CA PHE A 34 8.77 13.40 13.17
C PHE A 34 8.56 14.11 11.82
N HIS A 35 7.98 13.42 10.83
CA HIS A 35 7.59 14.07 9.57
C HIS A 35 6.42 15.03 9.80
N VAL A 36 6.55 16.26 9.31
CA VAL A 36 5.53 17.33 9.49
C VAL A 36 4.28 17.09 8.65
N ASP A 37 4.38 16.27 7.61
CA ASP A 37 3.29 15.84 6.74
C ASP A 37 2.81 14.44 7.15
N GLY A 38 1.89 14.37 8.11
CA GLY A 38 1.25 13.10 8.48
C GLY A 38 2.06 12.19 9.40
N GLY A 39 3.18 12.66 9.98
CA GLY A 39 3.84 12.00 11.11
C GLY A 39 4.40 10.61 10.78
N GLY A 40 4.87 10.39 9.55
CA GLY A 40 5.43 9.09 9.14
C GLY A 40 4.38 8.01 8.90
N TRP A 41 3.09 8.35 8.95
CA TRP A 41 2.02 7.41 8.67
C TRP A 41 1.80 7.25 7.17
N HIS A 42 1.57 6.01 6.77
CA HIS A 42 1.15 5.69 5.41
C HIS A 42 -0.16 4.94 5.39
N GLN A 43 -0.78 4.92 4.22
CA GLN A 43 -2.04 4.24 3.97
C GLN A 43 -1.90 3.39 2.71
N PHE A 44 -2.39 2.16 2.77
CA PHE A 44 -2.64 1.33 1.61
C PHE A 44 -4.15 1.28 1.40
N ARG A 45 -4.65 2.10 0.47
CA ARG A 45 -6.07 2.19 0.14
C ARG A 45 -6.32 1.71 -1.28
N ILE A 46 -7.31 0.83 -1.46
CA ILE A 46 -7.85 0.43 -2.77
C ILE A 46 -9.36 0.68 -2.74
N GLU A 47 -9.81 1.73 -3.42
CA GLU A 47 -11.22 2.13 -3.43
C GLU A 47 -12.12 1.05 -4.04
N ALA A 48 -11.71 0.48 -5.17
CA ALA A 48 -12.47 -0.53 -5.89
C ALA A 48 -12.71 -1.83 -5.10
N LEU A 49 -11.92 -2.06 -4.04
CA LEU A 49 -12.01 -3.24 -3.18
C LEU A 49 -12.43 -2.89 -1.74
N ASN A 50 -12.73 -1.62 -1.47
CA ASN A 50 -13.02 -1.11 -0.12
C ASN A 50 -11.94 -1.49 0.92
N ILE A 51 -10.68 -1.47 0.51
CA ILE A 51 -9.53 -1.70 1.38
C ILE A 51 -9.02 -0.34 1.86
N ASP A 52 -8.87 -0.17 3.17
CA ASP A 52 -8.23 1.00 3.78
C ASP A 52 -7.41 0.57 4.98
N VAL A 53 -6.08 0.54 4.82
CA VAL A 53 -5.16 0.06 5.85
C VAL A 53 -4.10 1.10 6.16
N ARG A 54 -4.06 1.54 7.43
CA ARG A 54 -3.00 2.40 7.93
C ARG A 54 -1.78 1.61 8.40
N ILE A 55 -0.61 2.19 8.16
CA ILE A 55 0.71 1.64 8.45
C ILE A 55 1.47 2.68 9.28
N ALA A 56 1.74 2.34 10.53
CA ALA A 56 2.38 3.25 11.48
C ALA A 56 3.87 3.48 11.15
N PRO A 57 4.47 4.61 11.53
CA PRO A 57 5.92 4.80 11.48
C PRO A 57 6.65 3.71 12.28
N LYS A 58 7.87 3.37 11.86
CA LYS A 58 8.71 2.33 12.48
C LYS A 58 7.98 1.02 12.74
N SER A 59 7.21 0.55 11.77
CA SER A 59 6.40 -0.67 11.91
C SER A 59 6.55 -1.64 10.75
N GLN A 60 6.22 -2.89 11.02
CA GLN A 60 6.00 -3.92 10.03
C GLN A 60 4.59 -4.50 10.24
N LYS A 61 3.81 -4.63 9.16
CA LYS A 61 2.42 -5.11 9.23
C LYS A 61 2.11 -6.01 8.05
N THR A 62 1.64 -7.22 8.33
CA THR A 62 1.05 -8.09 7.30
C THR A 62 -0.44 -7.81 7.18
N VAL A 63 -0.89 -7.62 5.95
CA VAL A 63 -2.27 -7.33 5.57
C VAL A 63 -2.76 -8.46 4.68
N ASN A 64 -3.80 -9.14 5.13
CA ASN A 64 -4.47 -10.18 4.35
C ASN A 64 -5.65 -9.54 3.62
N LEU A 65 -5.61 -9.56 2.29
CA LEU A 65 -6.67 -9.04 1.42
C LEU A 65 -7.69 -10.14 1.05
N GLY A 66 -7.40 -11.39 1.42
CA GLY A 66 -8.17 -12.56 1.01
C GLY A 66 -8.01 -12.85 -0.48
N SER A 67 -8.90 -13.69 -1.00
CA SER A 67 -8.99 -14.00 -2.42
C SER A 67 -9.59 -12.84 -3.20
N LEU A 68 -8.91 -12.43 -4.27
CA LEU A 68 -9.31 -11.31 -5.13
C LEU A 68 -9.68 -11.76 -6.54
N PRO A 69 -10.63 -11.08 -7.21
CA PRO A 69 -10.88 -11.27 -8.64
C PRO A 69 -9.69 -10.79 -9.48
N ALA A 70 -9.49 -11.39 -10.66
CA ALA A 70 -8.52 -10.91 -11.63
C ALA A 70 -8.81 -9.45 -12.03
N GLY A 71 -7.77 -8.64 -12.15
CA GLY A 71 -7.91 -7.21 -12.43
C GLY A 71 -6.67 -6.40 -12.05
N ASN A 72 -6.70 -5.12 -12.42
CA ASN A 72 -5.70 -4.14 -12.00
C ASN A 72 -6.36 -3.17 -11.02
N TYR A 73 -5.82 -3.07 -9.81
CA TYR A 73 -6.37 -2.23 -8.76
C TYR A 73 -5.34 -1.16 -8.39
N GLU A 74 -5.70 0.11 -8.55
CA GLU A 74 -4.89 1.21 -8.04
C GLU A 74 -4.91 1.19 -6.52
N PHE A 75 -3.72 1.28 -5.92
CA PHE A 75 -3.57 1.59 -4.50
C PHE A 75 -2.86 2.91 -4.31
N TYR A 76 -3.17 3.62 -3.22
CA TYR A 76 -2.52 4.88 -2.90
C TYR A 76 -2.48 5.17 -1.39
N CYS A 77 -1.62 6.12 -1.01
CA CYS A 77 -1.60 6.77 0.31
C CYS A 77 -2.19 8.18 0.19
N ASP A 78 -3.12 8.55 1.09
CA ASP A 78 -3.70 9.90 1.13
C ASP A 78 -3.36 10.67 2.41
N ILE A 79 -2.52 10.11 3.28
CA ILE A 79 -2.20 10.69 4.59
C ILE A 79 -1.11 11.77 4.48
N CYS A 80 -0.13 11.60 3.59
CA CYS A 80 1.06 12.44 3.51
C CYS A 80 1.56 12.62 2.07
N CYS A 81 2.57 13.47 1.89
CA CYS A 81 3.32 13.64 0.64
C CYS A 81 2.49 13.98 -0.61
N GLY A 82 1.42 14.77 -0.49
CA GLY A 82 0.58 15.15 -1.64
C GLY A 82 -0.47 14.10 -2.04
N GLY A 83 -0.66 13.07 -1.22
CA GLY A 83 -1.77 12.13 -1.32
C GLY A 83 -1.86 11.37 -2.64
N LYS A 84 -3.09 11.04 -3.06
CA LYS A 84 -3.36 10.30 -4.32
C LYS A 84 -2.76 10.95 -5.58
N GLU A 85 -2.57 12.27 -5.56
CA GLU A 85 -2.01 13.01 -6.70
C GLU A 85 -0.51 12.79 -6.86
N ASN A 86 0.21 12.42 -5.80
CA ASN A 86 1.64 12.13 -5.88
C ASN A 86 1.88 10.76 -6.56
N PRO A 87 2.56 10.73 -7.74
CA PRO A 87 2.79 9.49 -8.47
C PRO A 87 3.61 8.44 -7.72
N SER A 88 4.45 8.81 -6.76
CA SER A 88 5.21 7.84 -5.96
C SER A 88 4.40 7.24 -4.81
N MET A 89 3.32 7.91 -4.40
CA MET A 89 2.37 7.46 -3.38
C MET A 89 1.20 6.66 -3.95
N ARG A 90 1.36 6.13 -5.17
CA ARG A 90 0.39 5.24 -5.79
C ARG A 90 1.07 4.11 -6.55
N GLY A 91 0.31 3.06 -6.78
CA GLY A 91 0.77 1.89 -7.50
C GLY A 91 -0.39 1.03 -7.98
N VAL A 92 -0.07 -0.13 -8.54
CA VAL A 92 -1.06 -1.08 -9.07
C VAL A 92 -0.83 -2.46 -8.48
N LEU A 93 -1.90 -3.06 -7.94
CA LEU A 93 -1.98 -4.48 -7.67
C LEU A 93 -2.59 -5.18 -8.89
N GLU A 94 -1.77 -5.99 -9.56
CA GLU A 94 -2.15 -6.80 -10.71
C GLU A 94 -2.49 -8.21 -10.23
N VAL A 95 -3.78 -8.57 -10.30
CA VAL A 95 -4.28 -9.91 -9.98
C VAL A 95 -4.50 -10.67 -11.28
N ARG A 96 -3.69 -11.70 -11.53
CA ARG A 96 -3.73 -12.51 -12.76
C ARG A 96 -4.58 -13.77 -12.58
N GLY A 97 -5.26 -14.18 -13.65
CA GLY A 97 -5.99 -15.46 -13.72
C GLY A 97 -5.07 -16.68 -13.77
#